data_AF-A0A7C2H6R2-F1
#
_entry.id   AF-A0A7C2H6R2-F1
#
_cell.length_a   1.000
_cell.length_b   1.000
_cell.length_c   1.000
_cell.angle_alpha   90.00
_cell.angle_beta   90.00
_cell.angle_gamma   90.00
#
_symmetry.space_group_name_H-M   'P 1'
#
loop_
_entity.id
_entity.type
_entity.pdbx_description
1 polymer ?
#
loop_
_entity_poly.entity_id
_entity_poly.type
_entity_poly.pdbx_seq_one_letter_code
_entity_poly.pdbx_strand_id
1 'polypeptide(L)'
;MVVGLPFRDPAVGIAQPSGVMVRPLRAIYTVTEACRILPPGLTPRRIHHWLHTGLLGDPVRNEARGRPALLSFDQVLKLMVLQRLRDELGFSLQRARTAVAWVLEQLVEERWGELYFFRTGRGEIGVRDRSGRALAIGGQRVIEETLTDGLTAFLHEARKRWEAGQIPIDGFPELVADASVVGGAPVIRGTRIETAFVAHVGRAVGSGEIARLFPHVRPEGSREALRFEGVVAWSCSSMSSSMKPSPWHSTR
;
A
#
# COMPACT_ATOMS: atom_id res chain seq x y z
N MET A 1 48.21 -25.22 -15.22
CA MET A 1 47.34 -24.35 -16.04
C MET A 1 46.20 -25.25 -16.50
N VAL A 2 44.96 -25.19 -16.02
CA VAL A 2 44.12 -24.12 -15.48
C VAL A 2 43.43 -24.65 -14.21
N VAL A 3 43.47 -23.88 -13.12
CA VAL A 3 42.84 -24.23 -11.83
C VAL A 3 41.42 -23.69 -11.85
N GLY A 4 40.43 -24.58 -11.75
CA GLY A 4 39.03 -24.22 -11.54
C GLY A 4 38.85 -23.63 -10.15
N LEU A 5 38.36 -22.39 -10.09
CA LEU A 5 37.89 -21.77 -8.85
C LEU A 5 36.37 -21.97 -8.74
N PRO A 6 35.84 -22.32 -7.56
CA PRO A 6 34.42 -22.52 -7.37
C PRO A 6 33.68 -21.19 -7.37
N PHE A 7 32.56 -21.17 -8.09
CA PHE A 7 31.50 -20.18 -8.01
C PHE A 7 31.00 -20.10 -6.54
N ARG A 8 31.28 -18.98 -5.86
CA ARG A 8 30.67 -18.61 -4.58
C ARG A 8 29.66 -17.49 -4.84
N ASP A 9 28.40 -17.82 -4.59
CA ASP A 9 27.24 -16.94 -4.54
C ASP A 9 27.14 -16.29 -3.13
N PRO A 10 26.11 -15.49 -2.80
CA PRO A 10 25.83 -14.09 -3.12
C PRO A 10 25.91 -13.20 -1.85
N ALA A 11 25.55 -11.92 -1.96
CA ALA A 11 25.45 -10.92 -0.87
C ALA A 11 26.79 -10.27 -0.44
N VAL A 12 27.20 -9.27 -1.23
CA VAL A 12 28.08 -8.20 -0.72
C VAL A 12 27.25 -7.32 0.21
N GLY A 13 27.28 -7.66 1.51
CA GLY A 13 26.85 -6.76 2.57
C GLY A 13 27.77 -5.54 2.60
N ILE A 14 27.23 -4.37 2.28
CA ILE A 14 27.92 -3.10 2.51
C ILE A 14 27.88 -2.85 4.02
N ALA A 15 29.00 -3.08 4.70
CA ALA A 15 29.15 -2.74 6.11
C ALA A 15 29.03 -1.21 6.28
N GLN A 16 27.98 -0.75 6.97
CA GLN A 16 27.83 0.63 7.42
C GLN A 16 28.25 0.70 8.90
N PRO A 17 29.15 1.63 9.30
CA PRO A 17 29.60 1.76 10.68
C PRO A 17 28.61 2.62 11.46
N SER A 18 27.56 1.99 11.94
CA SER A 18 26.76 2.37 13.12
C SER A 18 25.71 1.28 13.25
N GLY A 19 25.36 0.85 14.46
CA GLY A 19 24.37 -0.20 14.74
C GLY A 19 22.93 0.13 14.30
N VAL A 20 22.76 1.01 13.33
CA VAL A 20 21.51 1.25 12.61
C VAL A 20 21.35 0.10 11.63
N MET A 21 20.45 -0.85 11.93
CA MET A 21 19.97 -1.75 10.90
C MET A 21 19.25 -0.91 9.83
N VAL A 22 19.93 -0.64 8.73
CA VAL A 22 19.30 -0.06 7.55
C VAL A 22 18.48 -1.18 6.91
N ARG A 23 17.15 -1.12 7.04
CA ARG A 23 16.26 -2.06 6.36
C ARG A 23 16.47 -1.92 4.85
N PRO A 24 16.71 -3.02 4.11
CA PRO A 24 16.93 -2.92 2.68
C PRO A 24 15.70 -2.32 2.00
N LEU A 25 15.93 -1.32 1.14
CA LEU A 25 14.88 -0.69 0.34
C LEU A 25 14.21 -1.74 -0.54
N ARG A 26 12.92 -2.01 -0.30
CA ARG A 26 12.15 -3.00 -1.07
C ARG A 26 11.74 -2.46 -2.43
N ALA A 27 11.16 -1.26 -2.45
CA ALA A 27 10.68 -0.60 -3.66
C ALA A 27 10.63 0.92 -3.49
N ILE A 28 10.58 1.64 -4.61
CA ILE A 28 10.62 3.10 -4.66
C ILE A 28 9.47 3.62 -5.52
N TYR A 29 8.75 4.61 -5.02
CA TYR A 29 7.58 5.18 -5.65
C TYR A 29 7.67 6.71 -5.67
N THR A 30 7.27 7.34 -6.76
CA THR A 30 6.91 8.75 -6.74
C THR A 30 5.57 8.96 -6.04
N VAL A 31 5.29 10.19 -5.62
CA VAL A 31 3.98 10.57 -5.07
C VAL A 31 2.85 10.29 -6.08
N THR A 32 3.11 10.53 -7.37
CA THR A 32 2.13 10.25 -8.44
C THR A 32 1.86 8.76 -8.58
N GLU A 33 2.88 7.91 -8.56
CA GLU A 33 2.70 6.45 -8.60
C GLU A 33 1.95 5.94 -7.36
N ALA A 34 2.30 6.44 -6.18
CA ALA A 34 1.57 6.09 -4.95
C ALA A 34 0.08 6.45 -5.05
N CYS A 35 -0.27 7.63 -5.59
CA CYS A 35 -1.66 8.01 -5.84
C CYS A 35 -2.38 7.12 -6.86
N ARG A 36 -1.66 6.54 -7.84
CA ARG A 36 -2.25 5.61 -8.81
C ARG A 36 -2.50 4.23 -8.22
N ILE A 37 -1.62 3.77 -7.34
CA ILE A 37 -1.67 2.43 -6.72
C ILE A 37 -2.71 2.39 -5.59
N LEU A 38 -2.77 3.45 -4.79
CA LEU A 38 -3.57 3.52 -3.57
C LEU A 38 -5.04 3.89 -3.84
N PRO A 39 -5.94 3.64 -2.86
CA PRO A 39 -7.36 3.92 -3.01
C PRO A 39 -7.68 5.35 -3.46
N PRO A 40 -8.78 5.55 -4.20
CA PRO A 40 -9.20 6.88 -4.63
C PRO A 40 -9.45 7.81 -3.44
N GLY A 41 -9.05 9.07 -3.57
CA GLY A 41 -9.21 10.10 -2.53
C GLY A 41 -7.90 10.54 -1.89
N LEU A 42 -6.80 9.83 -2.11
CA LEU A 42 -5.45 10.27 -1.74
C LEU A 42 -4.88 11.21 -2.82
N THR A 43 -4.58 12.45 -2.45
CA THR A 43 -4.04 13.46 -3.39
C THR A 43 -2.56 13.72 -3.14
N PRO A 44 -1.78 14.14 -4.17
CA PRO A 44 -0.37 14.49 -3.98
C PRO A 44 -0.18 15.51 -2.87
N ARG A 45 -1.01 16.56 -2.84
CA ARG A 45 -0.99 17.58 -1.78
C ARG A 45 -1.11 16.98 -0.37
N ARG A 46 -1.95 15.96 -0.19
CA ARG A 46 -2.12 15.30 1.11
C ARG A 46 -0.89 14.49 1.50
N ILE A 47 -0.32 13.75 0.54
CA ILE A 47 0.91 12.99 0.75
C ILE A 47 2.05 13.95 1.13
N HIS A 48 2.25 15.02 0.37
CA HIS A 48 3.27 16.04 0.70
C HIS A 48 3.05 16.63 2.09
N HIS A 49 1.81 16.97 2.45
CA HIS A 49 1.49 17.43 3.80
C HIS A 49 1.93 16.43 4.88
N TRP A 50 1.67 15.14 4.71
CA TRP A 50 2.07 14.11 5.68
C TRP A 50 3.57 13.82 5.73
N LEU A 51 4.28 14.01 4.61
CA LEU A 51 5.74 14.01 4.59
C LEU A 51 6.28 15.21 5.38
N HIS A 52 5.72 16.40 5.16
CA HIS A 52 6.17 17.64 5.82
C HIS A 52 5.89 17.63 7.32
N THR A 53 4.81 16.96 7.75
CA THR A 53 4.57 16.75 9.18
C THR A 53 5.38 15.58 9.76
N GLY A 54 6.23 14.91 8.98
CA GLY A 54 7.05 13.79 9.44
C GLY A 54 6.27 12.54 9.83
N LEU A 55 4.96 12.47 9.55
CA LEU A 55 4.11 11.35 9.96
C LEU A 55 4.46 10.04 9.23
N LEU A 56 5.08 10.16 8.06
CA LEU A 56 5.54 9.04 7.25
C LEU A 56 7.05 8.76 7.42
N GLY A 57 7.73 9.50 8.30
CA GLY A 57 9.19 9.57 8.35
C GLY A 57 9.81 10.26 7.12
N ASP A 58 11.14 10.25 7.06
CA ASP A 58 11.87 10.87 5.95
C ASP A 58 11.67 10.08 4.65
N PRO A 59 11.36 10.74 3.52
CA PRO A 59 11.32 10.07 2.23
C PRO A 59 12.71 9.58 1.82
N VAL A 60 12.76 8.54 0.99
CA VAL A 60 14.01 8.05 0.37
C VAL A 60 14.73 9.19 -0.35
N ARG A 61 13.95 10.08 -0.96
CA ARG A 61 14.46 11.36 -1.47
C ARG A 61 13.42 12.46 -1.28
N ASN A 62 13.87 13.57 -0.72
CA ASN A 62 13.06 14.78 -0.64
C ASN A 62 12.73 15.34 -2.04
N GLU A 63 11.60 16.03 -2.12
CA GLU A 63 11.24 16.82 -3.29
C GLU A 63 12.22 17.98 -3.46
N ALA A 64 12.60 18.24 -4.71
CA ALA A 64 13.38 19.41 -5.08
C ALA A 64 12.89 19.93 -6.44
N ARG A 65 13.33 21.12 -6.84
CA ARG A 65 12.94 21.70 -8.13
C ARG A 65 13.26 20.73 -9.28
N GLY A 66 12.24 20.30 -10.01
CA GLY A 66 12.36 19.34 -11.12
C GLY A 66 12.64 17.89 -10.70
N ARG A 67 12.58 17.55 -9.40
CA ARG A 67 12.84 16.20 -8.89
C ARG A 67 11.75 15.79 -7.89
N PRO A 68 10.87 14.82 -8.21
CA PRO A 68 9.72 14.45 -7.35
C PRO A 68 10.18 13.85 -6.02
N ALA A 69 9.39 13.86 -4.95
CA ALA A 69 9.72 13.05 -3.76
C ALA A 69 9.70 11.55 -4.11
N LEU A 70 10.60 10.77 -3.51
CA LEU A 70 10.65 9.31 -3.63
C LEU A 70 10.31 8.66 -2.29
N LEU A 71 9.34 7.77 -2.33
CA LEU A 71 8.75 7.06 -1.20
C LEU A 71 9.23 5.61 -1.21
N SER A 72 9.44 5.04 -0.03
CA SER A 72 9.64 3.60 0.13
C SER A 72 8.31 2.86 0.08
N PHE A 73 8.38 1.54 -0.13
CA PHE A 73 7.23 0.64 0.05
C PHE A 73 6.53 0.80 1.41
N ASP A 74 7.32 0.91 2.49
CA ASP A 74 6.79 1.13 3.84
C ASP A 74 5.97 2.42 3.91
N GLN A 75 6.42 3.49 3.25
CA GLN A 75 5.69 4.75 3.20
C GLN A 75 4.39 4.63 2.41
N VAL A 76 4.38 3.90 1.30
CA VAL A 76 3.14 3.66 0.54
C VAL A 76 2.14 2.83 1.35
N LEU A 77 2.60 1.81 2.10
CA LEU A 77 1.73 1.07 2.99
C LEU A 77 1.23 1.93 4.17
N LYS A 78 2.10 2.75 4.77
CA LYS A 78 1.71 3.71 5.82
C LYS A 78 0.66 4.69 5.30
N LEU A 79 0.79 5.17 4.07
CA LEU A 79 -0.20 6.04 3.43
C LEU A 79 -1.58 5.39 3.35
N MET A 80 -1.63 4.12 2.92
CA MET A 80 -2.87 3.34 2.86
C MET A 80 -3.54 3.26 4.23
N VAL A 81 -2.78 2.92 5.27
CA VAL A 81 -3.31 2.80 6.64
C VAL A 81 -3.73 4.15 7.20
N LEU A 82 -2.91 5.18 7.02
CA LEU A 82 -3.18 6.53 7.47
C LEU A 82 -4.46 7.10 6.84
N GLN A 83 -4.64 6.87 5.53
CA GLN A 83 -5.85 7.29 4.82
C GLN A 83 -7.08 6.61 5.42
N ARG A 84 -7.05 5.28 5.62
CA ARG A 84 -8.16 4.52 6.20
C ARG A 84 -8.50 5.00 7.61
N LEU A 85 -7.50 5.12 8.49
CA LEU A 85 -7.69 5.59 9.86
C LEU A 85 -8.33 6.98 9.88
N ARG A 86 -7.86 7.89 9.03
CA ARG A 86 -8.42 9.24 8.97
C ARG A 86 -9.87 9.25 8.46
N ASP A 87 -10.17 8.47 7.43
CA ASP A 87 -11.50 8.44 6.81
C ASP A 87 -12.54 7.83 7.77
N GLU A 88 -12.18 6.77 8.51
CA GLU A 88 -13.09 6.10 9.44
C GLU A 88 -13.22 6.82 10.78
N LEU A 89 -12.12 7.35 11.31
CA LEU A 89 -12.11 7.94 12.65
C LEU A 89 -12.40 9.43 12.64
N GLY A 90 -12.25 10.11 11.50
CA GLY A 90 -12.51 11.54 11.36
C GLY A 90 -11.70 12.43 12.31
N PHE A 91 -10.56 11.97 12.83
CA PHE A 91 -9.76 12.73 13.79
C PHE A 91 -9.03 13.91 13.14
N SER A 92 -8.80 14.97 13.91
CA SER A 92 -7.78 15.94 13.53
C SER A 92 -6.41 15.30 13.74
N LEU A 93 -5.59 15.26 12.68
CA LEU A 93 -4.26 14.66 12.72
C LEU A 93 -3.41 15.26 13.84
N GLN A 94 -3.61 16.53 14.18
CA GLN A 94 -2.91 17.18 15.28
C GLN A 94 -3.17 16.52 16.65
N ARG A 95 -4.40 16.06 16.92
CA ARG A 95 -4.77 15.43 18.20
C ARG A 95 -4.37 13.95 18.27
N ALA A 96 -4.44 13.25 17.14
CA ALA A 96 -4.14 11.82 17.08
C ALA A 96 -2.71 11.51 16.62
N ARG A 97 -1.87 12.52 16.34
CA ARG A 97 -0.57 12.38 15.67
C ARG A 97 0.31 11.32 16.33
N THR A 98 0.49 11.39 17.64
CA THR A 98 1.37 10.49 18.39
C THR A 98 0.89 9.04 18.30
N ALA A 99 -0.40 8.81 18.51
CA ALA A 99 -0.96 7.47 18.48
C ALA A 99 -0.96 6.89 17.05
N VAL A 100 -1.27 7.71 16.04
CA VAL A 100 -1.19 7.31 14.63
C VAL A 100 0.26 7.02 14.22
N ALA A 101 1.22 7.88 14.58
CA ALA A 101 2.63 7.65 14.30
C ALA A 101 3.10 6.31 14.91
N TRP A 102 2.72 6.06 16.16
CA TRP A 102 3.02 4.79 16.83
C TRP A 102 2.42 3.58 16.09
N VAL A 103 1.16 3.65 15.65
CA VAL A 103 0.55 2.57 14.84
C VAL A 103 1.32 2.34 13.54
N LEU A 104 1.68 3.42 12.84
CA LEU A 104 2.40 3.35 11.57
C LEU A 104 3.81 2.79 11.73
N GLU A 105 4.50 3.12 12.83
CA GLU A 105 5.80 2.56 13.18
C GLU A 105 5.69 1.04 13.43
N GLN A 106 4.79 0.65 14.33
CA GLN A 106 4.56 -0.76 14.69
C GLN A 106 4.14 -1.64 13.50
N LEU A 107 3.40 -1.08 12.53
CA LEU A 107 2.97 -1.79 11.32
C LEU A 107 4.16 -2.35 10.51
N VAL A 108 5.25 -1.58 10.43
CA VAL A 108 6.42 -1.88 9.58
C VAL A 108 7.64 -2.29 10.40
N GLU A 109 7.47 -2.61 11.68
CA GLU A 109 8.53 -3.21 12.48
C GLU A 109 8.73 -4.68 12.09
N GLU A 110 9.98 -5.16 12.08
CA GLU A 110 10.28 -6.56 11.75
C GLU A 110 9.56 -7.53 12.70
N ARG A 111 9.55 -7.18 14.00
CA ARG A 111 8.82 -7.93 15.02
C ARG A 111 7.46 -7.29 15.24
N TRP A 112 6.41 -7.84 14.63
CA TRP A 112 5.07 -7.29 14.77
C TRP A 112 4.47 -7.60 16.14
N GLY A 113 4.14 -6.54 16.88
CA GLY A 113 3.57 -6.62 18.23
C GLY A 113 2.06 -6.91 18.31
N GLU A 114 1.40 -7.14 17.16
CA GLU A 114 -0.07 -7.18 16.96
C GLU A 114 -0.84 -6.02 17.62
N LEU A 115 -1.67 -5.32 16.84
CA LEU A 115 -2.37 -4.13 17.30
C LEU A 115 -3.88 -4.38 17.31
N TYR A 116 -4.53 -3.98 18.39
CA TYR A 116 -5.97 -4.09 18.56
C TYR A 116 -6.56 -2.73 18.89
N PHE A 117 -7.61 -2.35 18.18
CA PHE A 117 -8.43 -1.21 18.54
C PHE A 117 -9.46 -1.60 19.59
N PHE A 118 -9.76 -0.68 20.49
CA PHE A 118 -10.75 -0.87 21.53
C PHE A 118 -11.40 0.48 21.88
N ARG A 119 -12.53 0.44 22.58
CA ARG A 119 -13.17 1.65 23.10
C ARG A 119 -12.64 1.98 24.49
N THR A 120 -12.22 3.21 24.68
CA THR A 120 -11.81 3.72 26.01
C THR A 120 -13.03 4.02 26.88
N GLY A 121 -12.85 4.07 28.20
CA GLY A 121 -13.91 4.48 29.15
C GLY A 121 -14.43 5.91 28.96
N ARG A 122 -13.74 6.74 28.17
CA ARG A 122 -14.16 8.11 27.82
C ARG A 122 -14.87 8.21 26.47
N GLY A 123 -15.10 7.06 25.81
CA GLY A 123 -15.76 6.98 24.51
C GLY A 123 -14.85 7.22 23.30
N GLU A 124 -13.55 7.41 23.50
CA GLU A 124 -12.53 7.52 22.43
C GLU A 124 -12.11 6.13 21.95
N ILE A 125 -11.45 6.05 20.78
CA ILE A 125 -10.79 4.81 20.33
C ILE A 125 -9.38 4.76 20.87
N GLY A 126 -9.05 3.65 21.53
CA GLY A 126 -7.70 3.29 21.91
C GLY A 126 -7.13 2.26 20.94
N VAL A 127 -5.81 2.25 20.81
CA VAL A 127 -5.06 1.16 20.20
C VAL A 127 -4.10 0.59 21.24
N ARG A 128 -3.99 -0.73 21.31
CA ARG A 128 -3.06 -1.41 22.20
C ARG A 128 -2.26 -2.47 21.48
N ASP A 129 -1.05 -2.71 21.95
CA ASP A 129 -0.25 -3.86 21.57
C ASP A 129 -0.50 -5.06 22.50
N ARG A 130 0.09 -6.22 22.17
CA ARG A 130 0.03 -7.42 23.03
C ARG A 130 0.72 -7.27 24.39
N SER A 131 1.64 -6.32 24.54
CA SER A 131 2.31 -6.04 25.81
C SER A 131 1.45 -5.21 26.78
N GLY A 132 0.30 -4.72 26.32
CA GLY A 132 -0.62 -3.90 27.09
C GLY A 132 -0.34 -2.40 27.01
N ARG A 133 0.64 -1.96 26.22
CA ARG A 133 0.83 -0.52 25.95
C ARG A 133 -0.35 -0.03 25.12
N ALA A 134 -0.96 1.07 25.54
CA ALA A 134 -2.13 1.63 24.90
C ALA A 134 -2.00 3.14 24.66
N LEU A 135 -2.50 3.60 23.52
CA LEU A 135 -2.59 5.03 23.16
C LEU A 135 -4.00 5.35 22.67
N ALA A 136 -4.49 6.54 23.00
CA ALA A 136 -5.78 7.04 22.51
C ALA A 136 -5.62 7.73 21.14
N ILE A 137 -6.48 7.39 20.19
CA ILE A 137 -6.58 7.95 18.84
C ILE A 137 -7.89 8.75 18.74
N GLY A 138 -7.86 10.03 19.10
CA GLY A 138 -8.92 11.00 18.74
C GLY A 138 -10.32 10.83 19.38
N GLY A 139 -11.18 11.85 19.19
CA GLY A 139 -12.21 12.29 20.15
C GLY A 139 -13.67 11.82 20.04
N GLN A 140 -14.56 12.61 20.68
CA GLN A 140 -15.97 12.37 21.07
C GLN A 140 -16.96 12.06 19.93
N ARG A 141 -16.85 10.92 19.25
CA ARG A 141 -17.98 10.38 18.47
C ARG A 141 -18.53 9.13 19.13
N VAL A 142 -19.82 8.91 18.98
CA VAL A 142 -20.44 7.61 19.32
C VAL A 142 -19.83 6.59 18.37
N ILE A 143 -19.05 5.70 18.93
CA ILE A 143 -18.27 4.69 18.20
C ILE A 143 -18.94 3.34 18.39
N GLU A 144 -19.24 2.70 17.27
CA GLU A 144 -19.78 1.35 17.21
C GLU A 144 -18.64 0.32 17.41
N GLU A 145 -18.93 -0.78 18.10
CA GLU A 145 -17.97 -1.87 18.34
C GLU A 145 -17.50 -2.54 17.04
N THR A 146 -18.37 -2.58 16.03
CA THR A 146 -18.08 -3.03 14.66
C THR A 146 -16.93 -2.25 14.01
N LEU A 147 -16.76 -0.97 14.37
CA LEU A 147 -15.69 -0.13 13.84
C LEU A 147 -14.32 -0.57 14.37
N THR A 148 -14.22 -0.90 15.66
CA THR A 148 -12.95 -1.33 16.26
C THR A 148 -12.50 -2.68 15.72
N ASP A 149 -13.43 -3.60 15.49
CA ASP A 149 -13.14 -4.90 14.87
C ASP A 149 -12.69 -4.74 13.42
N GLY A 150 -13.37 -3.88 12.64
CA GLY A 150 -13.02 -3.57 11.27
C GLY A 150 -11.62 -2.96 11.13
N LEU A 151 -11.27 -2.01 12.00
CA LEU A 151 -9.95 -1.38 12.03
C LEU A 151 -8.85 -2.35 12.42
N THR A 152 -9.12 -3.22 13.40
CA THR A 152 -8.20 -4.28 13.81
C THR A 152 -7.94 -5.23 12.65
N ALA A 153 -8.99 -5.80 12.05
CA ALA A 153 -8.88 -6.68 10.89
C ALA A 153 -8.12 -6.03 9.74
N PHE A 154 -8.37 -4.74 9.49
CA PHE A 154 -7.66 -3.97 8.47
C PHE A 154 -6.15 -3.83 8.76
N LEU A 155 -5.72 -3.58 10.00
CA LEU A 155 -4.29 -3.55 10.33
C LEU A 155 -3.63 -4.92 10.17
N HIS A 156 -4.32 -6.00 10.53
CA HIS A 156 -3.82 -7.35 10.30
C HIS A 156 -3.64 -7.63 8.80
N GLU A 157 -4.56 -7.17 7.97
CA GLU A 157 -4.45 -7.31 6.51
C GLU A 157 -3.33 -6.42 5.93
N ALA A 158 -3.20 -5.18 6.41
CA ALA A 158 -2.09 -4.29 6.04
C ALA A 158 -0.74 -4.91 6.41
N ARG A 159 -0.65 -5.60 7.54
CA ARG A 159 0.56 -6.34 7.91
C ARG A 159 0.85 -7.49 6.95
N LYS A 160 -0.13 -8.31 6.58
CA LYS A 160 0.07 -9.40 5.61
C LYS A 160 0.58 -8.87 4.27
N ARG A 161 0.02 -7.74 3.80
CA ARG A 161 0.48 -7.02 2.60
C ARG A 161 1.94 -6.60 2.73
N TRP A 162 2.32 -6.09 3.90
CA TRP A 162 3.71 -5.75 4.19
C TRP A 162 4.64 -6.96 4.11
N GLU A 163 4.27 -8.07 4.75
CA GLU A 163 5.07 -9.29 4.79
C GLU A 163 5.23 -9.88 3.37
N ALA A 164 4.16 -9.89 2.59
CA ALA A 164 4.18 -10.31 1.20
C ALA A 164 4.92 -9.34 0.27
N GLY A 165 5.17 -8.09 0.69
CA GLY A 165 5.73 -7.04 -0.17
C GLY A 165 4.77 -6.63 -1.29
N GLN A 166 3.46 -6.77 -1.09
CA GLN A 166 2.45 -6.64 -2.13
C GLN A 166 1.31 -5.73 -1.68
N ILE A 167 0.96 -4.74 -2.51
CA ILE A 167 -0.20 -3.86 -2.29
C ILE A 167 -1.21 -4.10 -3.41
N PRO A 168 -2.36 -4.73 -3.11
CA PRO A 168 -3.45 -4.85 -4.08
C PRO A 168 -3.92 -3.47 -4.56
N ILE A 169 -4.26 -3.36 -5.84
CA ILE A 169 -4.73 -2.10 -6.43
C ILE A 169 -6.26 -2.09 -6.41
N ASP A 170 -6.84 -1.11 -5.71
CA ASP A 170 -8.29 -1.00 -5.55
C ASP A 170 -9.00 -0.84 -6.90
N GLY A 171 -10.05 -1.64 -7.12
CA GLY A 171 -10.78 -1.68 -8.39
C GLY A 171 -10.14 -2.55 -9.48
N PHE A 172 -8.97 -3.14 -9.22
CA PHE A 172 -8.23 -4.00 -10.14
C PHE A 172 -7.74 -5.29 -9.44
N PRO A 173 -8.63 -6.27 -9.18
CA PRO A 173 -8.30 -7.49 -8.42
C PRO A 173 -7.14 -8.31 -9.00
N GLU A 174 -6.93 -8.25 -10.31
CA GLU A 174 -5.85 -8.93 -11.02
C GLU A 174 -4.52 -8.18 -10.92
N LEU A 175 -4.50 -6.98 -10.36
CA LEU A 175 -3.31 -6.14 -10.27
C LEU A 175 -2.79 -6.01 -8.84
N VAL A 176 -1.48 -5.87 -8.74
CA VAL A 176 -0.77 -5.68 -7.48
C VAL A 176 0.47 -4.82 -7.73
N ALA A 177 0.79 -3.91 -6.83
CA ALA A 177 2.12 -3.32 -6.76
C ALA A 177 3.01 -4.26 -5.94
N ASP A 178 4.00 -4.88 -6.59
CA ASP A 178 4.87 -5.88 -5.98
C ASP A 178 6.27 -5.30 -5.77
N ALA A 179 6.67 -5.16 -4.52
CA ALA A 179 7.95 -4.56 -4.16
C ALA A 179 9.15 -5.35 -4.69
N SER A 180 8.99 -6.64 -4.98
CA SER A 180 10.07 -7.49 -5.51
C SER A 180 10.22 -7.41 -7.04
N VAL A 181 9.31 -6.70 -7.73
CA VAL A 181 9.27 -6.65 -9.19
C VAL A 181 9.47 -5.22 -9.67
N VAL A 182 10.52 -5.00 -10.48
CA VAL A 182 10.82 -3.73 -11.18
C VAL A 182 10.68 -2.51 -10.25
N GLY A 183 11.28 -2.60 -9.06
CA GLY A 183 11.29 -1.51 -8.09
C GLY A 183 9.92 -1.15 -7.49
N GLY A 184 8.92 -2.03 -7.57
CA GLY A 184 7.58 -1.82 -7.02
C GLY A 184 6.47 -1.63 -8.04
N ALA A 185 6.75 -1.78 -9.33
CA ALA A 185 5.82 -1.47 -10.41
C ALA A 185 4.47 -2.21 -10.26
N PRO A 186 3.35 -1.62 -10.72
CA PRO A 186 2.10 -2.35 -10.90
C PRO A 186 2.28 -3.49 -11.90
N VAL A 187 1.91 -4.70 -11.49
CA VAL A 187 2.01 -5.92 -12.29
C VAL A 187 0.71 -6.72 -12.23
N ILE A 188 0.54 -7.64 -13.17
CA ILE A 188 -0.51 -8.65 -13.09
C ILE A 188 -0.12 -9.68 -12.03
N ARG A 189 -1.02 -9.93 -11.08
CA ARG A 189 -0.84 -10.83 -9.95
C ARG A 189 -0.38 -12.22 -10.40
N GLY A 190 0.62 -12.75 -9.69
CA GLY A 190 1.21 -14.05 -10.00
C GLY A 190 2.15 -14.05 -11.21
N THR A 191 2.40 -12.90 -11.81
CA THR A 191 3.35 -12.73 -12.91
C THR A 191 4.36 -11.63 -12.57
N ARG A 192 5.35 -11.43 -13.44
CA ARG A 192 6.27 -10.29 -13.39
C ARG A 192 6.00 -9.28 -14.52
N ILE A 193 4.81 -9.32 -15.11
CA ILE A 193 4.47 -8.54 -16.29
C ILE A 193 3.81 -7.24 -15.84
N GLU A 194 4.49 -6.13 -16.12
CA GLU A 194 4.06 -4.77 -15.78
C GLU A 194 2.83 -4.33 -16.56
N THR A 195 1.96 -3.54 -15.90
CA THR A 195 0.79 -2.95 -16.55
C THR A 195 1.18 -2.01 -17.69
N ALA A 196 2.25 -1.22 -17.50
CA ALA A 196 2.79 -0.31 -18.50
C ALA A 196 3.29 -1.05 -19.75
N PHE A 197 3.93 -2.20 -19.56
CA PHE A 197 4.37 -3.06 -20.67
C PHE A 197 3.17 -3.62 -21.44
N VAL A 198 2.15 -4.13 -20.74
CA VAL A 198 0.90 -4.58 -21.37
C VAL A 198 0.22 -3.45 -22.14
N ALA A 199 0.21 -2.24 -21.61
CA ALA A 199 -0.32 -1.08 -22.30
C ALA A 199 0.47 -0.71 -23.55
N HIS A 200 1.79 -0.83 -23.52
CA HIS A 200 2.62 -0.61 -24.69
C HIS A 200 2.30 -1.61 -25.82
N VAL A 201 2.30 -2.91 -25.50
CA VAL A 201 2.01 -3.98 -26.48
C VAL A 201 0.55 -3.94 -26.93
N GLY A 202 -0.39 -3.77 -25.99
CA GLY A 202 -1.83 -3.80 -26.26
C GLY A 202 -2.32 -2.66 -27.13
N ARG A 203 -1.60 -1.52 -27.19
CA ARG A 203 -1.87 -0.47 -28.19
C ARG A 203 -1.68 -0.94 -29.63
N ALA A 204 -0.82 -1.93 -29.86
CA ALA A 204 -0.53 -2.46 -31.18
C ALA A 204 -1.43 -3.66 -31.56
N VAL A 205 -1.71 -4.56 -30.60
CA VAL A 205 -2.35 -5.86 -30.90
C VAL A 205 -3.69 -6.12 -30.18
N GLY A 206 -4.10 -5.25 -29.24
CA GLY A 206 -5.30 -5.44 -28.43
C GLY A 206 -5.19 -6.52 -27.35
N SER A 207 -6.19 -6.61 -26.46
CA SER A 207 -6.15 -7.46 -25.25
C SER A 207 -6.18 -8.96 -25.51
N GLY A 208 -6.88 -9.40 -26.57
CA GLY A 208 -7.02 -10.82 -26.91
C GLY A 208 -5.71 -11.47 -27.37
N GLU A 209 -4.86 -10.71 -28.06
CA GLU A 209 -3.57 -11.20 -28.55
C GLU A 209 -2.51 -11.26 -27.44
N ILE A 210 -2.60 -10.37 -26.42
CA ILE A 210 -1.69 -10.38 -25.26
C ILE A 210 -1.73 -11.73 -24.54
N ALA A 211 -2.92 -12.31 -24.31
CA ALA A 211 -3.05 -13.60 -23.64
C ALA A 211 -2.45 -14.76 -24.46
N ARG A 212 -2.38 -14.64 -25.79
CA ARG A 212 -1.71 -15.61 -26.65
C ARG A 212 -0.18 -15.47 -26.59
N LEU A 213 0.32 -14.24 -26.60
CA LEU A 213 1.75 -13.94 -26.50
C LEU A 213 2.32 -14.27 -25.11
N PHE A 214 1.49 -14.15 -24.07
CA PHE A 214 1.87 -14.40 -22.67
C PHE A 214 0.91 -15.41 -22.02
N PRO A 215 1.12 -16.72 -22.18
CA PRO A 215 0.18 -17.76 -21.72
C PRO A 215 -0.10 -17.77 -20.21
N HIS A 216 0.82 -17.22 -19.40
CA HIS A 216 0.64 -17.08 -17.95
C HIS A 216 -0.17 -15.85 -17.55
N VAL A 217 -0.50 -14.97 -18.50
CA VAL A 217 -1.36 -13.81 -18.27
C VAL A 217 -2.80 -14.20 -18.56
N ARG A 218 -3.64 -14.16 -17.51
CA ARG A 218 -5.08 -14.35 -17.67
C ARG A 218 -5.69 -13.21 -18.48
N PRO A 219 -6.68 -13.47 -19.35
CA PRO A 219 -7.34 -12.42 -20.15
C PRO A 219 -7.87 -11.25 -19.31
N GLU A 220 -8.37 -11.54 -18.10
CA GLU A 220 -8.89 -10.55 -17.15
C GLU A 220 -7.77 -9.59 -16.70
N GLY A 221 -6.59 -10.12 -16.39
CA GLY A 221 -5.42 -9.34 -16.00
C GLY A 221 -4.96 -8.39 -17.11
N SER A 222 -4.93 -8.86 -18.36
CA SER A 222 -4.62 -7.99 -19.51
C SER A 222 -5.63 -6.85 -19.66
N ARG A 223 -6.93 -7.14 -19.53
CA ARG A 223 -7.99 -6.12 -19.61
C ARG A 223 -7.89 -5.10 -18.47
N GLU A 224 -7.58 -5.55 -17.26
CA GLU A 224 -7.36 -4.68 -16.10
C GLU A 224 -6.15 -3.79 -16.27
N ALA A 225 -5.01 -4.35 -16.70
CA ALA A 225 -3.80 -3.58 -16.97
C ALA A 225 -4.05 -2.48 -18.01
N LEU A 226 -4.74 -2.78 -19.11
CA LEU A 226 -5.08 -1.79 -20.13
C LEU A 226 -6.01 -0.68 -19.61
N ARG A 227 -6.97 -1.03 -18.73
CA ARG A 227 -7.85 -0.05 -18.08
C ARG A 227 -7.09 0.82 -17.08
N PHE A 228 -6.22 0.21 -16.28
CA PHE A 228 -5.38 0.90 -15.28
C PHE A 228 -4.43 1.93 -15.94
N GLU A 229 -3.90 1.60 -17.12
CA GLU A 229 -3.06 2.51 -17.92
C GLU A 229 -3.85 3.47 -18.83
N GLY A 230 -5.18 3.45 -18.76
CA GLY A 230 -6.05 4.34 -19.53
C GLY A 230 -6.04 4.09 -21.04
N VAL A 231 -5.66 2.89 -21.50
CA VAL A 231 -5.69 2.50 -22.92
C VAL A 231 -7.12 2.18 -23.38
N VAL A 232 -7.97 1.69 -22.47
CA VAL A 232 -9.37 1.37 -22.74
C VAL A 232 -10.27 2.13 -21.77
N ALA A 233 -11.33 2.77 -22.27
CA ALA A 233 -12.28 3.52 -21.45
C ALA A 233 -13.05 2.62 -20.47
N TRP A 234 -13.43 3.19 -19.32
CA TRP A 234 -14.36 2.56 -18.37
C TRP A 234 -15.71 2.33 -19.05
N SER A 235 -16.07 1.08 -19.36
CA SER A 235 -17.44 0.75 -19.73
C SER A 235 -18.21 0.39 -18.45
N CYS A 236 -19.17 1.24 -18.05
CA CYS A 236 -20.07 0.98 -16.92
C CYS A 236 -20.98 -0.25 -17.12
N SER A 237 -20.94 -0.92 -18.27
CA SER A 237 -21.93 -1.92 -18.67
C SER A 237 -21.80 -3.28 -17.96
N SER A 238 -20.72 -3.55 -17.23
CA SER A 238 -20.49 -4.86 -16.60
C SER A 238 -20.57 -4.89 -15.06
N MET A 239 -20.88 -3.77 -14.39
CA MET A 239 -21.06 -3.74 -12.93
C MET A 239 -22.48 -4.10 -12.46
N SER A 240 -23.44 -4.31 -13.37
CA SER A 240 -24.84 -4.58 -13.00
C SER A 240 -25.15 -6.02 -12.58
N SER A 241 -24.22 -6.98 -12.74
CA SER A 241 -24.52 -8.41 -12.50
C SER A 241 -23.72 -9.11 -11.39
N SER A 242 -22.82 -8.45 -10.65
CA SER A 242 -22.15 -9.12 -9.51
C SER A 242 -21.92 -8.31 -8.24
N MET A 243 -22.25 -7.02 -8.20
CA MET A 243 -22.39 -6.32 -6.91
C MET A 243 -23.77 -6.59 -6.34
N LYS A 244 -23.89 -7.64 -5.53
CA LYS A 244 -24.85 -7.56 -4.42
C LYS A 244 -24.41 -6.35 -3.58
N PRO A 245 -25.29 -5.38 -3.32
CA PRO A 245 -24.94 -4.26 -2.46
C PRO A 245 -24.47 -4.81 -1.11
N SER A 246 -23.31 -4.33 -0.66
CA SER A 246 -22.91 -4.48 0.75
C SER A 246 -24.00 -3.83 1.61
N PRO A 247 -24.42 -4.40 2.76
CA PRO A 247 -25.70 -4.07 3.40
C PRO A 247 -25.84 -2.66 4.00
N TRP A 248 -24.89 -1.74 3.79
CA TRP A 248 -24.76 -0.56 4.65
C TRP A 248 -25.02 0.79 3.99
N HIS A 249 -25.82 0.81 2.91
CA HIS A 249 -26.39 2.05 2.38
C HIS A 249 -27.92 1.97 2.33
N SER A 250 -28.50 2.04 3.52
CA SER A 250 -29.86 2.48 3.83
C SER A 250 -29.79 2.81 5.32
N THR A 251 -29.80 4.07 5.74
CA THR A 251 -31.04 4.80 6.02
C THR A 251 -30.70 6.29 6.15
N ARG A 252 -31.66 7.13 5.77
CA ARG A 252 -31.70 8.57 6.05
C ARG A 252 -31.73 8.87 7.54
#